data_AF-A0A0D0B4N6-F1
#
_entry.id   AF-A0A0D0B4N6-F1
#
_cell.length_a   1.000
_cell.length_b   1.000
_cell.length_c   1.000
_cell.angle_alpha   90.00
_cell.angle_beta   90.00
_cell.angle_gamma   90.00
#
_symmetry.space_group_name_H-M   'P 1'
#
loop_
_entity.id
_entity.type
_entity.pdbx_description
1 polymer ?
#
loop_
_entity_poly.entity_id
_entity_poly.type
_entity_poly.pdbx_seq_one_letter_code
_entity_poly.pdbx_strand_id
1 'polypeptide(L)'
;MTKLARFQHQLARGMDHIQKLESRFQRLAGLLVDIGIPYFTVQRISDALDSDLGTADHILVDAIDDAIHDPEALLSSLKPDVIGHPVLGQYQSALHMTLSMRRKVRAQTKVSKFWKRLAQEDDRYADIVTPSSSNISSVREPLTPARQHAVDSLIAR
;
A
#
# COMPACT_ATOMS: atom_id res chain seq x y z
N MET A 1 -45.45 -26.98 -43.53
CA MET A 1 -44.38 -27.79 -42.88
C MET A 1 -43.16 -26.99 -42.40
N THR A 2 -42.94 -25.75 -42.86
CA THR A 2 -41.75 -24.93 -42.49
C THR A 2 -41.72 -24.37 -41.07
N LYS A 3 -42.88 -24.18 -40.43
CA LYS A 3 -42.96 -23.65 -39.04
C LYS A 3 -42.47 -24.64 -37.99
N LEU A 4 -42.75 -25.94 -38.17
CA LEU A 4 -42.34 -27.00 -37.25
C LEU A 4 -40.81 -27.18 -37.22
N ALA A 5 -40.18 -27.18 -38.39
CA ALA A 5 -38.72 -27.31 -38.53
C ALA A 5 -37.96 -26.13 -37.91
N ARG A 6 -38.49 -24.90 -38.03
CA ARG A 6 -37.91 -23.72 -37.36
C ARG A 6 -38.02 -23.81 -35.84
N PHE A 7 -39.15 -24.31 -35.34
CA PHE A 7 -39.36 -24.50 -33.90
C PHE A 7 -38.41 -25.55 -33.31
N GLN A 8 -38.25 -26.68 -34.00
CA GLN A 8 -37.28 -27.73 -33.63
C GLN A 8 -35.84 -27.21 -33.64
N HIS A 9 -35.47 -26.42 -34.65
CA HIS A 9 -34.13 -25.84 -34.73
C HIS A 9 -33.86 -24.78 -33.65
N GLN A 10 -34.89 -24.01 -33.27
CA GLN A 10 -34.80 -23.04 -32.19
C GLN A 10 -34.68 -23.71 -30.81
N LEU A 11 -35.39 -24.83 -30.59
CA LEU A 11 -35.25 -25.66 -29.40
C LEU A 11 -33.84 -26.28 -29.31
N ALA A 12 -33.32 -26.84 -30.41
CA ALA A 12 -31.98 -27.41 -30.45
C ALA A 12 -30.90 -26.38 -30.07
N ARG A 13 -30.96 -25.16 -30.65
CA ARG A 13 -30.05 -24.07 -30.29
C ARG A 13 -30.19 -23.64 -28.82
N GLY A 14 -31.42 -23.66 -28.29
CA GLY A 14 -31.67 -23.36 -26.88
C GLY A 14 -31.02 -24.39 -25.96
N MET A 15 -31.11 -25.67 -26.29
CA MET A 15 -30.47 -26.75 -25.53
C MET A 15 -28.94 -26.65 -25.58
N ASP A 16 -28.35 -26.40 -26.75
CA ASP A 16 -26.91 -26.19 -26.89
C ASP A 16 -26.42 -25.01 -26.03
N HIS A 17 -27.21 -23.94 -25.96
CA HIS A 17 -26.90 -22.77 -25.16
C HIS A 17 -26.92 -23.07 -23.65
N ILE A 18 -27.95 -23.78 -23.18
CA ILE A 18 -28.09 -24.18 -21.77
C ILE A 18 -26.94 -25.10 -21.38
N GLN A 19 -26.62 -26.10 -22.19
CA GLN A 19 -25.53 -27.04 -21.93
C GLN A 19 -24.16 -26.33 -21.86
N LYS A 20 -23.94 -25.34 -22.73
CA LYS A 20 -22.72 -24.52 -22.69
C LYS A 20 -22.66 -23.67 -21.41
N LEU A 21 -23.79 -23.16 -20.94
CA LEU A 21 -23.86 -22.37 -19.72
C LEU A 21 -23.56 -23.24 -18.49
N GLU A 22 -24.18 -24.42 -18.41
CA GLU A 22 -23.94 -25.41 -17.36
C GLU A 22 -22.46 -25.82 -17.28
N SER A 23 -21.84 -26.09 -18.43
CA SER A 23 -20.41 -26.41 -18.50
C SER A 23 -19.53 -25.27 -17.96
N ARG A 24 -19.92 -24.01 -18.14
CA ARG A 24 -19.19 -22.85 -17.60
C ARG A 24 -19.36 -22.73 -16.10
N PHE A 25 -20.57 -22.96 -15.58
CA PHE A 25 -20.84 -22.96 -14.15
C PHE A 25 -20.06 -24.05 -13.43
N GLN A 26 -20.02 -25.27 -13.96
CA GLN A 26 -19.24 -26.37 -13.38
C GLN A 26 -17.74 -26.03 -13.32
N ARG A 27 -17.20 -25.39 -14.37
CA ARG A 27 -15.79 -24.92 -14.36
C ARG A 27 -15.55 -23.84 -13.30
N LEU A 28 -16.47 -22.89 -13.16
CA LEU A 28 -16.38 -21.85 -12.13
C LEU A 28 -16.44 -22.46 -10.72
N ALA A 29 -17.34 -23.41 -10.48
CA ALA A 29 -17.42 -24.13 -9.22
C ALA A 29 -16.11 -24.86 -8.90
N GLY A 30 -15.49 -25.50 -9.90
CA GLY A 30 -14.16 -26.10 -9.75
C GLY A 30 -13.09 -25.10 -9.35
N LEU A 31 -13.06 -23.91 -9.99
CA LEU A 31 -12.11 -22.86 -9.62
C LEU A 31 -12.31 -22.34 -8.19
N LEU A 32 -13.56 -22.22 -7.72
CA LEU A 32 -13.83 -21.81 -6.35
C LEU A 32 -13.28 -22.83 -5.34
N VAL A 33 -13.39 -24.11 -5.66
CA VAL A 33 -12.79 -25.19 -4.86
C VAL A 33 -11.27 -25.13 -4.86
N ASP A 34 -10.66 -24.93 -6.04
CA ASP A 34 -9.20 -24.80 -6.17
C ASP A 34 -8.65 -23.61 -5.38
N ILE A 35 -9.44 -22.54 -5.29
CA ILE A 35 -9.10 -21.31 -4.56
C ILE A 35 -9.20 -21.50 -3.02
N GLY A 36 -9.83 -22.59 -2.55
CA GLY A 36 -9.92 -22.97 -1.15
C GLY A 36 -11.33 -22.91 -0.56
N ILE A 37 -12.36 -22.65 -1.37
CA ILE A 37 -13.75 -22.66 -0.91
C ILE A 37 -14.26 -24.10 -0.91
N PRO A 38 -14.71 -24.67 0.23
CA PRO A 38 -15.17 -26.05 0.27
C PRO A 38 -16.33 -26.32 -0.70
N TYR A 39 -16.31 -27.49 -1.34
CA TYR A 39 -17.35 -27.90 -2.30
C TYR A 39 -18.77 -27.82 -1.72
N PHE A 40 -18.94 -28.17 -0.44
CA PHE A 40 -20.24 -28.07 0.24
C PHE A 40 -20.73 -26.62 0.33
N THR A 41 -19.83 -25.64 0.47
CA THR A 41 -20.16 -24.22 0.53
C THR A 41 -20.55 -23.70 -0.84
N VAL A 42 -19.86 -24.13 -1.90
CA VAL A 42 -20.24 -23.82 -3.29
C VAL A 42 -21.65 -24.34 -3.60
N GLN A 43 -21.98 -25.54 -3.14
CA GLN A 43 -23.32 -26.11 -3.31
C GLN A 43 -24.38 -25.32 -2.53
N ARG A 44 -24.08 -24.92 -1.29
CA ARG A 44 -24.96 -24.03 -0.50
C ARG A 44 -25.18 -22.67 -1.16
N ILE A 45 -24.16 -22.09 -1.79
CA ILE A 45 -24.28 -20.84 -2.54
C ILE A 45 -25.21 -21.05 -3.74
N SER A 46 -25.06 -22.16 -4.47
CA SER A 46 -25.95 -22.51 -5.59
C SER A 46 -27.40 -22.65 -5.14
N ASP A 47 -27.65 -23.39 -4.06
CA ASP A 47 -29.00 -23.58 -3.51
C ASP A 47 -29.61 -22.26 -3.01
N ALA A 48 -28.77 -21.37 -2.46
CA ALA A 48 -29.19 -20.04 -2.02
C ALA A 48 -29.51 -19.10 -3.20
N LEU A 49 -28.78 -19.19 -4.31
CA LEU A 49 -29.05 -18.39 -5.52
C LEU A 49 -30.43 -18.67 -6.13
N ASP A 50 -30.92 -19.90 -5.99
CA ASP A 50 -32.27 -20.29 -6.44
C ASP A 50 -33.38 -19.77 -5.51
N SER A 51 -33.04 -19.36 -4.29
CA SER A 51 -34.00 -18.95 -3.25
C SER A 51 -33.99 -17.46 -2.95
N ASP A 52 -32.83 -16.89 -2.61
CA ASP A 52 -32.61 -15.49 -2.27
C ASP A 52 -31.15 -15.06 -2.54
N LEU A 53 -30.97 -14.08 -3.44
CA LEU A 53 -29.64 -13.61 -3.85
C LEU A 53 -28.85 -12.97 -2.68
N GLY A 54 -29.52 -12.26 -1.76
CA GLY A 54 -28.82 -11.57 -0.67
C GLY A 54 -28.11 -12.54 0.27
N THR A 55 -28.75 -13.68 0.53
CA THR A 55 -28.18 -14.75 1.35
C THR A 55 -26.97 -15.42 0.68
N ALA A 56 -27.01 -15.60 -0.65
CA ALA A 56 -25.90 -16.18 -1.41
C ALA A 56 -24.63 -15.30 -1.37
N ASP A 57 -24.80 -13.98 -1.49
CA ASP A 57 -23.68 -13.03 -1.40
C ASP A 57 -22.99 -13.09 -0.04
N HIS A 58 -23.77 -13.14 1.04
CA HIS A 58 -23.21 -13.26 2.41
C HIS A 58 -22.44 -14.57 2.59
N ILE A 59 -23.00 -15.70 2.16
CA ILE A 59 -22.32 -17.01 2.27
C ILE A 59 -21.02 -17.01 1.46
N LEU A 60 -20.99 -16.38 0.28
CA LEU A 60 -19.79 -16.28 -0.53
C LEU A 60 -18.71 -15.42 0.14
N VAL A 61 -19.09 -14.28 0.72
CA VAL A 61 -18.16 -13.39 1.43
C VAL A 61 -17.55 -14.10 2.64
N ASP A 62 -18.38 -14.76 3.45
CA ASP A 62 -17.91 -15.51 4.62
C ASP A 62 -16.98 -16.65 4.20
N ALA A 63 -17.31 -17.36 3.12
CA ALA A 63 -16.48 -18.44 2.59
C ALA A 63 -15.11 -17.96 2.07
N ILE A 64 -15.05 -16.77 1.49
CA ILE A 64 -13.80 -16.15 1.05
C ILE A 64 -12.97 -15.74 2.28
N ASP A 65 -13.61 -15.17 3.31
CA ASP A 65 -12.92 -14.80 4.55
C ASP A 65 -12.33 -16.04 5.26
N ASP A 66 -13.10 -17.12 5.37
CA ASP A 66 -12.64 -18.40 5.91
C ASP A 66 -11.43 -18.93 5.12
N ALA A 67 -11.49 -18.89 3.79
CA ALA A 67 -10.40 -19.35 2.92
C ALA A 67 -9.15 -18.45 2.97
N ILE A 68 -9.28 -17.17 3.33
CA ILE A 68 -8.12 -16.29 3.57
C ILE A 68 -7.40 -16.67 4.88
N HIS A 69 -8.15 -17.19 5.87
CA HIS A 69 -7.61 -17.60 7.16
C HIS A 69 -7.05 -19.02 7.19
N ASP A 70 -7.34 -19.85 6.18
CA ASP A 70 -6.77 -21.18 6.00
C ASP A 70 -5.36 -21.12 5.36
N PRO A 71 -4.29 -21.53 6.07
CA PRO A 71 -2.92 -21.45 5.55
C PRO A 71 -2.64 -22.38 4.34
N GLU A 72 -3.50 -23.37 4.07
CA GLU A 72 -3.33 -24.28 2.93
C GLU A 72 -4.06 -23.79 1.66
N ALA A 73 -4.97 -22.82 1.79
CA ALA A 73 -5.73 -22.28 0.68
C ALA A 73 -4.92 -21.28 -0.15
N LEU A 74 -5.16 -21.23 -1.47
CA LEU A 74 -4.50 -20.27 -2.37
C LEU A 74 -4.80 -18.81 -2.00
N LEU A 75 -5.99 -18.54 -1.44
CA LEU A 75 -6.38 -17.21 -0.96
C LEU A 75 -5.57 -16.70 0.23
N SER A 76 -4.91 -17.59 0.99
CA SER A 76 -4.01 -17.16 2.07
C SER A 76 -2.85 -16.28 1.59
N SER A 77 -2.42 -16.47 0.33
CA SER A 77 -1.41 -15.64 -0.32
C SER A 77 -1.88 -14.21 -0.62
N LEU A 78 -3.20 -14.02 -0.73
CA LEU A 78 -3.84 -12.72 -0.93
C LEU A 78 -4.09 -12.00 0.40
N LYS A 79 -3.81 -12.65 1.54
CA LYS A 79 -3.79 -11.95 2.82
C LYS A 79 -2.84 -10.77 2.62
N PRO A 80 -3.36 -9.52 2.60
CA PRO A 80 -2.48 -8.37 2.47
C PRO A 80 -1.50 -8.52 3.62
N ASP A 81 -0.20 -8.54 3.29
CA ASP A 81 0.83 -8.36 4.29
C ASP A 81 0.32 -7.21 5.14
N VAL A 82 0.08 -7.50 6.42
CA VAL A 82 -0.59 -6.57 7.31
C VAL A 82 0.42 -5.44 7.44
N ILE A 83 0.37 -4.49 6.50
CA ILE A 83 0.77 -3.11 6.67
C ILE A 83 -0.27 -2.65 7.68
N GLY A 84 -0.02 -3.03 8.93
CA GLY A 84 -0.92 -2.83 10.03
C GLY A 84 -1.31 -1.38 10.00
N HIS A 85 -2.57 -1.10 10.34
CA HIS A 85 -2.93 0.22 10.84
C HIS A 85 -1.74 0.77 11.61
N PRO A 86 -1.15 1.93 11.20
CA PRO A 86 0.07 2.41 11.81
C PRO A 86 -0.16 2.37 13.30
N VAL A 87 0.56 1.47 13.98
CA VAL A 87 0.35 1.17 15.40
C VAL A 87 0.29 2.52 16.07
N LEU A 88 -0.80 2.84 16.76
CA LEU A 88 -1.08 4.19 17.27
C LEU A 88 0.17 4.85 17.92
N GLY A 89 1.02 4.03 18.56
CA GLY A 89 2.32 4.41 19.09
C GLY A 89 3.37 4.90 18.07
N GLN A 90 3.45 4.33 16.87
CA GLN A 90 4.32 4.81 15.78
C GLN A 90 3.90 6.20 15.28
N TYR A 91 2.60 6.44 15.10
CA TYR A 91 2.08 7.74 14.71
C TYR A 91 2.28 8.78 15.82
N GLN A 92 2.01 8.41 17.06
CA GLN A 92 2.29 9.26 18.23
C GLN A 92 3.77 9.58 18.37
N SER A 93 4.66 8.59 18.15
CA SER A 93 6.11 8.77 18.17
C SER A 93 6.57 9.72 17.07
N ALA A 94 6.10 9.53 15.83
CA ALA A 94 6.41 10.39 14.70
C ALA A 94 5.93 11.84 14.92
N LEU A 95 4.72 12.02 15.47
CA LEU A 95 4.19 13.33 15.84
C LEU A 95 5.03 13.97 16.96
N HIS A 96 5.35 13.23 18.02
CA HIS A 96 6.15 13.75 19.12
C HIS A 96 7.56 14.16 18.66
N MET A 97 8.19 13.33 17.82
CA MET A 97 9.49 13.65 17.20
C MET A 97 9.39 14.92 16.36
N THR A 98 8.37 15.03 15.51
CA THR A 98 8.17 16.20 14.64
C THR A 98 7.94 17.47 15.44
N LEU A 99 7.07 17.42 16.45
CA LEU A 99 6.75 18.58 17.29
C LEU A 99 7.94 19.00 18.16
N SER A 100 8.66 18.04 18.74
CA SER A 100 9.86 18.32 19.54
C SER A 100 10.97 18.93 18.69
N MET A 101 11.18 18.43 17.47
CA MET A 101 12.17 18.99 16.55
C MET A 101 11.79 20.42 16.12
N ARG A 102 10.51 20.67 15.78
CA ARG A 102 10.04 22.03 15.47
C ARG A 102 10.25 23.01 16.62
N ARG A 103 10.03 22.58 17.87
CA ARG A 103 10.30 23.40 19.06
C ARG A 103 11.79 23.74 19.18
N LYS A 104 12.68 22.73 19.03
CA LYS A 104 14.13 22.92 19.06
C LYS A 104 14.62 23.89 17.97
N VAL A 105 14.15 23.72 16.73
CA VAL A 105 14.49 24.60 15.60
C VAL A 105 14.05 26.04 15.86
N ARG A 106 12.85 26.25 16.41
CA ARG A 106 12.37 27.61 16.76
C ARG A 106 13.24 28.24 17.83
N ALA A 107 13.65 27.50 18.86
CA ALA A 107 14.53 27.99 19.91
C ALA A 107 15.92 28.37 19.34
N GLN A 108 16.52 27.49 18.54
CA GLN A 108 17.80 27.76 17.88
C GLN A 108 17.73 28.95 16.95
N THR A 109 16.63 29.11 16.19
CA THR A 109 16.42 30.27 15.32
C THR A 109 16.41 31.58 16.11
N LYS A 110 15.78 31.61 17.29
CA LYS A 110 15.78 32.80 18.15
C LYS A 110 17.18 33.13 18.64
N VAL A 111 17.91 32.14 19.14
CA VAL A 111 19.31 32.30 19.61
C VAL A 111 20.20 32.79 18.46
N SER A 112 20.10 32.16 17.28
CA SER A 112 20.85 32.58 16.11
C SER A 112 20.54 34.03 15.69
N LYS A 113 19.26 34.42 15.69
CA LYS A 113 18.86 35.81 15.39
C LYS A 113 19.41 36.81 16.42
N PHE A 114 19.42 36.45 17.69
CA PHE A 114 19.99 37.29 18.76
C PHE A 114 21.48 37.53 18.51
N TRP A 115 22.27 36.47 18.33
CA TRP A 115 23.70 36.60 18.09
C TRP A 115 24.02 37.33 16.78
N LYS A 116 23.21 37.12 15.73
CA LYS A 116 23.34 37.87 14.48
C LYS A 116 23.13 39.36 14.66
N ARG A 117 22.12 39.77 15.43
CA ARG A 117 21.89 41.19 15.73
C ARG A 117 23.03 41.77 16.56
N LEU A 118 23.47 41.07 17.59
CA LEU A 118 24.59 41.52 18.42
C LEU A 118 25.88 41.70 17.60
N ALA A 119 26.16 40.79 16.66
CA ALA A 119 27.31 40.91 15.76
C ALA A 119 27.17 42.07 14.75
N GLN A 120 25.95 42.45 14.38
CA GLN A 120 25.70 43.61 13.51
C GLN A 120 25.82 44.95 14.25
N GLU A 121 25.60 44.96 15.57
CA GLU A 121 25.75 46.16 16.40
C GLU A 121 27.22 46.46 16.78
N ASP A 122 28.11 45.47 16.66
CA ASP A 122 29.56 45.63 16.85
C ASP A 122 30.24 45.80 15.48
N ASP A 123 30.62 47.04 15.13
CA ASP A 123 31.25 47.41 13.86
C ASP A 123 32.51 46.57 13.53
N ARG A 124 33.12 45.93 14.52
CA ARG A 124 34.28 45.02 14.32
C ARG A 124 33.93 43.75 13.54
N TYR A 125 32.65 43.39 13.47
CA TYR A 125 32.18 42.14 12.86
C TYR A 125 31.14 42.36 11.76
N ALA A 126 30.90 43.61 11.35
CA ALA A 126 29.95 43.96 10.30
C ALA A 126 30.19 43.20 8.98
N ASP A 127 31.46 42.92 8.66
CA ASP A 127 31.87 42.20 7.45
C ASP A 127 31.94 40.67 7.61
N ILE A 128 31.73 40.14 8.82
CA ILE A 128 31.69 38.68 9.06
C ILE A 128 30.33 38.16 8.61
N VAL A 129 30.25 37.80 7.32
CA VAL A 129 29.08 37.15 6.73
C VAL A 129 28.84 35.81 7.45
N THR A 130 27.78 35.71 8.24
CA THR A 130 27.31 34.40 8.71
C THR A 130 26.68 33.69 7.50
N PRO A 131 27.28 32.63 6.94
CA PRO A 131 26.71 31.97 5.77
C PRO A 131 25.32 31.44 6.13
N SER A 132 24.35 31.64 5.23
CA SER A 132 23.07 30.93 5.34
C SER A 132 23.31 29.42 5.18
N SER A 133 22.39 28.60 5.67
CA SER A 133 22.49 27.14 5.54
C SER A 133 22.58 26.68 4.08
N SER A 134 22.05 27.44 3.13
CA SER A 134 22.18 27.21 1.68
C SER A 134 23.57 27.57 1.12
N ASN A 135 24.36 28.37 1.84
CA ASN A 135 25.68 28.84 1.43
C ASN A 135 26.82 28.04 2.08
N ILE A 136 26.53 27.07 2.95
CA ILE A 136 27.56 26.24 3.58
C ILE A 136 28.38 25.48 2.53
N SER A 137 27.76 25.02 1.44
CA SER A 137 28.44 24.37 0.30
C SER A 137 29.36 25.30 -0.48
N SER A 138 29.22 26.63 -0.31
CA SER A 138 30.08 27.63 -0.95
C SER A 138 31.33 27.97 -0.13
N VAL A 139 31.36 27.57 1.15
CA VAL A 139 32.53 27.72 2.02
C VAL A 139 33.53 26.63 1.67
N ARG A 140 34.49 26.96 0.82
CA ARG A 140 35.67 26.12 0.57
C ARG A 140 36.73 26.47 1.60
N GLU A 141 36.76 25.71 2.69
CA GLU A 141 37.88 25.80 3.63
C GLU A 141 39.11 25.13 2.99
N PRO A 142 40.27 25.81 2.93
CA PRO A 142 41.50 25.17 2.47
C PRO A 142 41.92 24.11 3.50
N LEU A 143 41.71 22.85 3.16
CA LEU A 143 42.12 21.72 4.00
C LEU A 143 43.64 21.53 3.93
N THR A 144 44.23 21.10 5.04
CA THR A 144 45.62 20.66 5.04
C THR A 144 45.78 19.39 4.19
N PRO A 145 46.97 19.11 3.62
CA PRO A 145 47.17 17.99 2.68
C PRO A 145 46.74 16.64 3.27
N ALA A 146 47.02 16.42 4.55
CA ALA A 146 46.63 15.20 5.27
C ALA A 146 45.10 15.03 5.37
N ARG A 147 44.36 16.13 5.56
CA ARG A 147 42.89 16.10 5.66
C ARG A 147 42.25 15.95 4.29
N GLN A 148 42.82 16.57 3.25
CA GLN A 148 42.33 16.40 1.88
C GLN A 148 42.47 14.94 1.43
N HIS A 149 43.64 14.32 1.67
CA HIS A 149 43.85 12.90 1.35
C HIS A 149 42.85 11.96 2.06
N ALA A 150 42.51 12.26 3.32
CA ALA A 150 41.53 11.49 4.07
C ALA A 150 40.11 11.61 3.49
N VAL A 151 39.73 12.81 3.02
CA VAL A 151 38.44 13.04 2.34
C VAL A 151 38.40 12.32 1.00
N ASP A 152 39.46 12.42 0.20
CA ASP A 152 39.54 11.78 -1.12
C ASP A 152 39.46 10.24 -1.00
N SER A 153 40.09 9.68 0.04
CA SER A 153 40.01 8.25 0.36
C SER A 153 38.60 7.80 0.78
N LEU A 154 37.81 8.69 1.39
CA LEU A 154 36.45 8.40 1.83
C LEU A 154 35.45 8.48 0.66
N ILE A 155 35.64 9.42 -0.27
CA ILE A 155 34.80 9.59 -1.46
C ILE A 155 35.05 8.49 -2.49
N ALA A 156 36.27 7.95 -2.56
CA ALA A 156 36.64 6.87 -3.49
C ALA A 156 36.06 5.49 -3.11
N ARG A 157 35.27 5.39 -2.04
CA ARG A 157 34.70 4.15 -1.50
C ARG A 157 33.20 4.08 -1.78
#